data_AF-A0A8J2RH51-F1
#
_entry.id   AF-A0A8J2RH51-F1
#
_cell.length_a   1.000
_cell.length_b   1.000
_cell.length_c   1.000
_cell.angle_alpha   90.00
_cell.angle_beta   90.00
_cell.angle_gamma   90.00
#
_symmetry.space_group_name_H-M   'P 1'
#
loop_
_entity.id
_entity.type
_entity.pdbx_description
1 polymer ?
#
loop_
_entity_poly.entity_id
_entity_poly.type
_entity_poly.pdbx_seq_one_letter_code
_entity_poly.pdbx_strand_id
1 'polypeptide(L)'
;MEHSSVEDESTLFCIIRNGKRSLQQIVDEWIDQYKADRDSGLRAIMQFFISASGCKGKITSQMQSSMEHVAIIRRMTEEFDEESGEYPMIMSGPQWKKFRSNFCDFVETLVKQCQYSIIYDQYLMDNVISLLTGLSDSQVRAFRHTATLAVMKLMTALVDVALTVSIHLDNTSRQYEAERQKTRDKRASDRLEALLAKHQELEENMDEIKNILTYTFKSVFD
;
A
#
# COMPACT_ATOMS: atom_id res chain seq x y z
N MET A 1 -34.60 -10.67 16.27
CA MET A 1 -33.79 -9.64 16.96
C MET A 1 -32.59 -9.39 16.08
N GLU A 2 -32.61 -8.31 15.32
CA GLU A 2 -31.50 -7.89 14.45
C GLU A 2 -30.35 -7.41 15.32
N HIS A 3 -29.29 -8.22 15.43
CA HIS A 3 -27.99 -7.70 15.84
C HIS A 3 -27.40 -6.95 14.65
N SER A 4 -27.79 -5.68 14.49
CA SER A 4 -27.00 -4.73 13.71
C SER A 4 -25.71 -4.51 14.48
N SER A 5 -24.65 -5.20 14.07
CA SER A 5 -23.29 -4.80 14.43
C SER A 5 -23.13 -3.37 13.96
N VAL A 6 -23.00 -2.42 14.88
CA VAL A 6 -22.64 -1.03 14.55
C VAL A 6 -21.27 -1.10 13.88
N GLU A 7 -21.27 -1.17 12.55
CA GLU A 7 -20.05 -1.03 11.77
C GLU A 7 -19.49 0.35 12.12
N ASP A 8 -18.25 0.37 12.57
CA ASP A 8 -17.56 1.61 12.90
C ASP A 8 -17.39 2.40 11.59
N GLU A 9 -18.30 3.37 11.39
CA GLU A 9 -18.39 4.18 10.17
C GLU A 9 -17.09 4.95 9.88
N SER A 10 -16.20 5.06 10.87
CA SER A 10 -14.89 5.71 10.76
C SER A 10 -13.80 4.82 10.14
N THR A 11 -14.04 3.52 9.97
CA THR A 11 -13.04 2.61 9.37
C THR A 11 -12.82 2.89 7.89
N LEU A 12 -11.58 2.73 7.42
CA LEU A 12 -11.22 2.88 6.00
C LEU A 12 -12.13 2.02 5.09
N PHE A 13 -12.46 0.80 5.52
CA PHE A 13 -13.37 -0.08 4.78
C PHE A 13 -14.76 0.56 4.59
N CYS A 14 -15.38 1.06 5.66
CA CYS A 14 -16.69 1.69 5.57
C CYS A 14 -16.65 2.98 4.73
N ILE A 15 -15.62 3.80 4.89
CA ILE A 15 -15.45 5.04 4.14
C ILE A 15 -15.33 4.75 2.63
N ILE A 16 -14.48 3.79 2.25
CA ILE A 16 -14.23 3.41 0.85
C ILE A 16 -15.45 2.71 0.23
N ARG A 17 -16.16 1.86 1.01
CA ARG A 17 -17.41 1.19 0.60
C ARG A 17 -18.53 2.17 0.33
N ASN A 18 -18.67 3.19 1.19
CA ASN A 18 -19.70 4.22 1.03
C ASN A 18 -19.37 5.17 -0.13
N GLY A 19 -18.09 5.42 -0.39
CA GLY A 19 -17.61 6.17 -1.56
C GLY A 19 -18.19 7.59 -1.63
N LYS A 20 -18.37 8.23 -0.47
CA LYS A 20 -18.86 9.61 -0.32
C LYS A 20 -17.75 10.66 -0.45
N ARG A 21 -16.50 10.25 -0.25
CA ARG A 21 -15.29 11.09 -0.26
C ARG A 21 -14.35 10.65 -1.38
N SER A 22 -13.49 11.53 -1.87
CA SER A 22 -12.50 11.16 -2.89
C SER A 22 -11.41 10.28 -2.25
N LEU A 23 -10.88 9.32 -3.02
CA LEU A 23 -9.83 8.41 -2.54
C LEU A 23 -8.55 9.17 -2.18
N GLN A 24 -8.24 10.24 -2.93
CA GLN A 24 -7.11 11.12 -2.63
C GLN A 24 -7.25 11.76 -1.25
N GLN A 25 -8.42 12.33 -0.90
CA GLN A 25 -8.65 12.90 0.42
C GLN A 25 -8.53 11.87 1.54
N ILE A 26 -9.00 10.64 1.30
CA ILE A 26 -8.90 9.55 2.28
C ILE A 26 -7.44 9.17 2.51
N VAL A 27 -6.65 9.06 1.44
CA VAL A 27 -5.23 8.74 1.52
C VAL A 27 -4.42 9.87 2.15
N ASP A 28 -4.71 11.14 1.82
CA ASP A 28 -4.02 12.30 2.41
C ASP A 28 -4.23 12.37 3.93
N GLU A 29 -5.48 12.19 4.40
CA GLU A 29 -5.77 12.12 5.84
C GLU A 29 -5.11 10.92 6.51
N TRP A 30 -5.06 9.77 5.83
CA TRP A 30 -4.35 8.60 6.33
C TRP A 30 -2.84 8.84 6.42
N ILE A 31 -2.24 9.54 5.46
CA ILE A 31 -0.82 9.93 5.48
C ILE A 31 -0.54 10.81 6.71
N ASP A 32 -1.41 11.78 7.00
CA ASP A 32 -1.26 12.64 8.17
C ASP A 32 -1.37 11.83 9.48
N GLN A 33 -2.29 10.86 9.54
CA GLN A 33 -2.38 9.92 10.65
C GLN A 33 -1.11 9.08 10.79
N TYR A 34 -0.57 8.55 9.69
CA TYR A 34 0.64 7.73 9.67
C TYR A 34 1.88 8.52 10.12
N LYS A 35 1.99 9.79 9.71
CA LYS A 35 3.06 10.68 10.17
C LYS A 35 2.97 10.99 11.67
N ALA A 36 1.75 11.06 12.21
CA ALA A 36 1.54 11.30 13.65
C ALA A 36 1.80 10.04 14.49
N ASP A 37 1.31 8.88 14.05
CA ASP A 37 1.53 7.58 14.68
C ASP A 37 1.58 6.49 13.59
N ARG A 38 2.80 6.04 13.27
CA ARG A 38 3.06 5.04 12.25
C ARG A 38 2.36 3.71 12.53
N ASP A 39 2.27 3.31 13.80
CA ASP A 39 1.65 2.05 14.18
C ASP A 39 0.13 2.14 13.97
N SER A 40 -0.48 3.27 14.30
CA SER A 40 -1.91 3.53 14.05
C SER A 40 -2.24 3.56 12.56
N GLY A 41 -1.44 4.27 11.76
CA GLY A 41 -1.61 4.30 10.32
C GLY A 41 -1.47 2.90 9.69
N LEU A 42 -0.46 2.14 10.11
CA LEU A 42 -0.27 0.75 9.65
C LEU A 42 -1.45 -0.14 10.03
N ARG A 43 -1.92 -0.10 11.29
CA ARG A 43 -3.11 -0.88 11.72
C ARG A 43 -4.33 -0.57 10.89
N ALA A 44 -4.56 0.69 10.53
CA ALA A 44 -5.70 1.08 9.71
C ALA A 44 -5.67 0.39 8.33
N ILE A 45 -4.49 0.33 7.69
CA ILE A 45 -4.30 -0.37 6.41
C ILE A 45 -4.43 -1.89 6.57
N MET A 46 -3.82 -2.47 7.61
CA MET A 46 -3.94 -3.90 7.89
C MET A 46 -5.41 -4.29 8.12
N GLN A 47 -6.12 -3.53 8.96
CA GLN A 47 -7.53 -3.72 9.24
C GLN A 47 -8.39 -3.55 7.99
N PHE A 48 -8.05 -2.61 7.11
CA PHE A 48 -8.74 -2.43 5.83
C PHE A 48 -8.70 -3.72 4.99
N PHE A 49 -7.55 -4.37 4.83
CA PHE A 49 -7.44 -5.62 4.05
C PHE A 49 -8.19 -6.79 4.69
N ILE A 50 -8.15 -6.91 6.02
CA ILE A 50 -8.93 -7.91 6.77
C ILE A 50 -10.44 -7.69 6.55
N SER A 51 -10.91 -6.45 6.71
CA SER A 51 -12.34 -6.10 6.59
C SER A 51 -12.82 -6.22 5.13
N ALA A 52 -11.97 -5.87 4.15
CA ALA A 52 -12.24 -6.03 2.72
C ALA A 52 -12.39 -7.50 2.32
N SER A 53 -11.82 -8.41 3.10
CA SER A 53 -11.99 -9.85 2.95
C SER A 53 -13.29 -10.37 3.60
N GLY A 54 -14.07 -9.51 4.25
CA GLY A 54 -15.32 -9.88 4.93
C GLY A 54 -15.13 -10.36 6.38
N CYS A 55 -13.89 -10.36 6.89
CA CYS A 55 -13.63 -10.70 8.30
C CYS A 55 -14.10 -9.55 9.20
N LYS A 56 -14.88 -9.88 10.23
CA LYS A 56 -15.37 -8.91 11.24
C LYS A 56 -14.39 -8.71 12.40
N GLY A 57 -13.33 -9.50 12.46
CA GLY A 57 -12.29 -9.42 13.47
C GLY A 57 -11.55 -8.08 13.44
N LYS A 58 -11.05 -7.65 14.60
CA LYS A 58 -10.32 -6.39 14.75
C LYS A 58 -8.89 -6.62 15.21
N ILE A 59 -7.93 -6.06 14.47
CA ILE A 59 -6.53 -5.99 14.87
C ILE A 59 -6.39 -4.92 15.94
N THR A 60 -6.14 -5.34 17.17
CA THR A 60 -5.90 -4.42 18.29
C THR A 60 -4.45 -3.94 18.32
N SER A 61 -4.19 -2.79 18.95
CA SER A 61 -2.83 -2.30 19.16
C SER A 61 -1.94 -3.30 19.90
N GLN A 62 -2.51 -4.03 20.86
CA GLN A 62 -1.79 -5.07 21.58
C GLN A 62 -1.34 -6.18 20.62
N MET A 63 -2.25 -6.68 19.77
CA MET A 63 -1.92 -7.72 18.79
C MET A 63 -0.80 -7.29 17.85
N GLN A 64 -0.85 -6.07 17.31
CA GLN A 64 0.22 -5.56 16.45
C GLN A 64 1.56 -5.49 17.18
N SER A 65 1.57 -5.08 18.44
CA SER A 65 2.82 -4.94 19.21
C SER A 65 3.41 -6.26 19.70
N SER A 66 2.60 -7.31 19.86
CA SER A 66 3.00 -8.53 20.56
C SER A 66 2.89 -9.80 19.72
N MET A 67 2.40 -9.73 18.48
CA MET A 67 2.18 -10.89 17.62
C MET A 67 2.80 -10.69 16.24
N GLU A 68 3.42 -11.74 15.73
CA GLU A 68 3.81 -11.83 14.32
C GLU A 68 2.58 -11.84 13.40
N HIS A 69 2.73 -11.39 12.16
CA HIS A 69 1.64 -11.36 11.18
C HIS A 69 0.96 -12.72 11.01
N VAL A 70 1.72 -13.82 11.02
CA VAL A 70 1.18 -15.19 10.93
C VAL A 70 0.19 -15.47 12.06
N ALA A 71 0.49 -15.05 13.28
CA ALA A 71 -0.37 -15.26 14.43
C ALA A 71 -1.61 -14.34 14.38
N ILE A 72 -1.46 -13.10 13.88
CA ILE A 72 -2.59 -12.19 13.62
C ILE A 72 -3.55 -12.81 12.60
N ILE A 73 -3.02 -13.30 11.46
CA ILE A 73 -3.81 -13.92 10.39
C ILE A 73 -4.56 -15.16 10.90
N ARG A 74 -3.88 -16.01 11.69
CA ARG A 74 -4.52 -17.17 12.31
C ARG A 74 -5.70 -16.76 13.18
N ARG A 75 -5.54 -15.74 14.02
CA ARG A 75 -6.63 -15.23 14.85
C ARG A 75 -7.77 -14.64 14.02
N MET A 76 -7.46 -13.88 12.97
CA MET A 76 -8.48 -13.35 12.05
C MET A 76 -9.20 -14.46 11.28
N THR A 77 -8.54 -15.60 11.06
CA THR A 77 -9.12 -16.80 10.46
C THR A 77 -10.07 -17.50 11.43
N GLU A 78 -9.70 -17.61 12.71
CA GLU A 78 -10.58 -18.14 13.77
C GLU A 78 -11.81 -17.24 14.02
N GLU A 79 -11.68 -15.93 13.83
CA GLU A 79 -12.78 -14.95 13.90
C GLU A 79 -13.57 -14.82 12.58
N PHE A 80 -13.21 -15.58 11.54
CA PHE A 80 -13.90 -15.54 10.25
C PHE A 80 -15.17 -16.37 10.29
N ASP A 81 -16.30 -15.74 9.95
CA ASP A 81 -17.60 -16.40 9.85
C ASP A 81 -17.75 -17.05 8.46
N GLU A 82 -17.47 -18.35 8.37
CA GLU A 82 -17.54 -19.10 7.11
C GLU A 82 -18.97 -19.35 6.61
N GLU A 83 -20.01 -19.15 7.43
CA GLU A 83 -21.37 -19.59 7.11
C GLU A 83 -22.01 -18.86 5.92
N SER A 84 -21.62 -17.60 5.65
CA SER A 84 -22.23 -16.83 4.56
C SER A 84 -21.70 -17.25 3.18
N GLY A 85 -20.46 -17.76 3.10
CA GLY A 85 -19.72 -18.00 1.87
C GLY A 85 -19.48 -16.75 0.98
N GLU A 86 -20.07 -15.60 1.32
CA GLU A 86 -20.00 -14.34 0.59
C GLU A 86 -19.08 -13.34 1.28
N TYR A 87 -18.26 -12.65 0.49
CA TYR A 87 -17.36 -11.60 0.95
C TYR A 87 -17.33 -10.44 -0.05
N PRO A 88 -16.90 -9.22 0.35
CA PRO A 88 -17.04 -8.00 -0.43
C PRO A 88 -16.59 -8.06 -1.89
N MET A 89 -15.58 -8.88 -2.21
CA MET A 89 -15.06 -9.03 -3.58
C MET A 89 -15.94 -9.90 -4.50
N ILE A 90 -16.85 -10.72 -3.96
CA ILE A 90 -17.76 -11.55 -4.76
C ILE A 90 -19.23 -11.20 -4.60
N MET A 91 -19.56 -10.38 -3.60
CA MET A 91 -20.93 -9.91 -3.39
C MET A 91 -21.50 -9.20 -4.63
N SER A 92 -22.79 -9.43 -4.84
CA SER A 92 -23.56 -8.88 -5.95
C SER A 92 -24.21 -7.56 -5.57
N GLY A 93 -24.38 -6.67 -6.55
CA GLY A 93 -25.06 -5.39 -6.37
C GLY A 93 -24.20 -4.17 -6.73
N PRO A 94 -24.85 -3.03 -7.04
CA PRO A 94 -24.14 -1.82 -7.49
C PRO A 94 -23.10 -1.31 -6.48
N GLN A 95 -23.41 -1.38 -5.18
CA GLN A 95 -22.52 -0.95 -4.11
C GLN A 95 -21.23 -1.76 -4.08
N TRP A 96 -21.31 -3.09 -4.13
CA TRP A 96 -20.14 -3.97 -4.12
C TRP A 96 -19.33 -3.90 -5.40
N LYS A 97 -19.98 -3.67 -6.56
CA LYS A 97 -19.26 -3.35 -7.80
C LYS A 97 -18.45 -2.06 -7.68
N LYS A 98 -19.02 -1.01 -7.10
CA LYS A 98 -18.31 0.25 -6.84
C LYS A 98 -17.17 0.05 -5.83
N PHE A 99 -17.41 -0.68 -4.74
CA PHE A 99 -16.39 -1.00 -3.75
C PHE A 99 -15.18 -1.71 -4.36
N ARG A 100 -15.38 -2.69 -5.25
CA ARG A 100 -14.26 -3.37 -5.95
C ARG A 100 -13.39 -2.41 -6.76
N SER A 101 -14.01 -1.45 -7.47
CA SER A 101 -13.26 -0.39 -8.16
C SER A 101 -12.49 0.46 -7.15
N ASN A 102 -13.20 1.00 -6.17
CA ASN A 102 -12.61 1.86 -5.13
C ASN A 102 -11.50 1.17 -4.36
N PHE A 103 -11.57 -0.14 -4.13
CA PHE A 103 -10.52 -0.93 -3.49
C PHE A 103 -9.23 -0.92 -4.33
N CYS A 104 -9.36 -1.21 -5.63
CA CYS A 104 -8.23 -1.19 -6.55
C CYS A 104 -7.62 0.22 -6.65
N ASP A 105 -8.49 1.21 -6.83
CA ASP A 105 -8.11 2.61 -6.99
C ASP A 105 -7.48 3.16 -5.69
N PHE A 106 -7.93 2.69 -4.52
CA PHE A 106 -7.36 3.07 -3.23
C PHE A 106 -5.94 2.54 -3.08
N VAL A 107 -5.68 1.26 -3.37
CA VAL A 107 -4.33 0.68 -3.30
C VAL A 107 -3.38 1.43 -4.23
N GLU A 108 -3.83 1.74 -5.44
CA GLU A 108 -3.04 2.51 -6.41
C GLU A 108 -2.77 3.94 -5.93
N THR A 109 -3.80 4.63 -5.41
CA THR A 109 -3.67 6.00 -4.89
C THR A 109 -2.76 6.05 -3.66
N LEU A 110 -2.85 5.06 -2.77
CA LEU A 110 -2.00 4.94 -1.58
C LEU A 110 -0.51 4.94 -1.97
N VAL A 111 -0.12 4.07 -2.89
CA VAL A 111 1.26 3.97 -3.38
C VAL A 111 1.69 5.27 -4.07
N LYS A 112 0.85 5.81 -4.95
CA LYS A 112 1.14 7.06 -5.68
C LYS A 112 1.35 8.25 -4.74
N GLN A 113 0.54 8.41 -3.69
CA GLN A 113 0.71 9.50 -2.73
C GLN A 113 1.92 9.30 -1.81
N CYS A 114 2.31 8.05 -1.56
CA CYS A 114 3.48 7.71 -0.73
C CYS A 114 4.81 7.69 -1.49
N GLN A 115 4.79 7.84 -2.83
CA GLN A 115 5.90 7.50 -3.73
C GLN A 115 7.22 8.27 -3.51
N TYR A 116 7.18 9.40 -2.81
CA TYR A 116 8.35 10.26 -2.62
C TYR A 116 9.01 10.13 -1.24
N SER A 117 8.45 9.33 -0.34
CA SER A 117 8.96 9.24 1.04
C SER A 117 8.54 7.94 1.73
N ILE A 118 7.24 7.74 1.92
CA ILE A 118 6.74 6.71 2.84
C ILE A 118 7.01 5.29 2.31
N ILE A 119 7.02 5.09 0.98
CA ILE A 119 7.32 3.77 0.41
C ILE A 119 8.76 3.29 0.67
N TYR A 120 9.66 4.20 1.07
CA TYR A 120 11.09 3.93 1.31
C TYR A 120 11.44 3.88 2.81
N ASP A 121 10.46 3.92 3.70
CA ASP A 121 10.69 4.04 5.15
C ASP A 121 11.04 2.74 5.87
N GLN A 122 11.18 1.64 5.12
CA GLN A 122 11.48 0.28 5.62
C GLN A 122 10.51 -0.19 6.73
N TYR A 123 9.27 0.32 6.71
CA TYR A 123 8.25 -0.04 7.69
C TYR A 123 6.91 -0.34 7.03
N LEU A 124 6.33 0.61 6.29
CA LEU A 124 4.98 0.44 5.76
C LEU A 124 4.90 -0.75 4.80
N MET A 125 5.74 -0.74 3.76
CA MET A 125 5.67 -1.72 2.67
C MET A 125 6.00 -3.13 3.16
N ASP A 126 7.02 -3.28 4.01
CA ASP A 126 7.41 -4.56 4.59
C ASP A 126 6.27 -5.20 5.38
N ASN A 127 5.61 -4.41 6.24
CA ASN A 127 4.50 -4.93 7.04
C ASN A 127 3.25 -5.23 6.18
N VAL A 128 2.94 -4.36 5.21
CA VAL A 128 1.80 -4.59 4.30
C VAL A 128 2.03 -5.82 3.43
N ILE A 129 3.22 -5.98 2.85
CA ILE A 129 3.54 -7.15 2.01
C ILE A 129 3.56 -8.41 2.86
N SER A 130 4.19 -8.39 4.03
CA SER A 130 4.21 -9.55 4.94
C SER A 130 2.80 -10.02 5.30
N LEU A 131 1.90 -9.09 5.64
CA LEU A 131 0.50 -9.41 5.90
C LEU A 131 -0.19 -9.99 4.65
N LEU A 132 -0.07 -9.31 3.50
CA LEU A 132 -0.74 -9.73 2.26
C LEU A 132 -0.24 -11.09 1.76
N THR A 133 1.05 -11.37 1.87
CA THR A 133 1.64 -12.69 1.58
C THR A 133 1.00 -13.75 2.48
N GLY A 134 0.97 -13.54 3.80
CA GLY A 134 0.36 -14.50 4.71
C GLY A 134 -1.14 -14.70 4.46
N LEU A 135 -1.88 -13.64 4.07
CA LEU A 135 -3.28 -13.76 3.70
C LEU A 135 -3.49 -14.50 2.37
N SER A 136 -2.56 -14.35 1.41
CA SER A 136 -2.61 -15.04 0.12
C SER A 136 -2.40 -16.56 0.24
N ASP A 137 -1.72 -17.02 1.31
CA ASP A 137 -1.51 -18.43 1.63
C ASP A 137 -2.54 -19.01 2.63
N SER A 138 -3.51 -18.20 3.07
CA SER A 138 -4.53 -18.65 4.03
C SER A 138 -5.44 -19.75 3.44
N GLN A 139 -5.96 -20.65 4.27
CA GLN A 139 -6.98 -21.62 3.86
C GLN A 139 -8.34 -20.97 3.55
N VAL A 140 -8.59 -19.76 4.04
CA VAL A 140 -9.82 -19.01 3.79
C VAL A 140 -9.79 -18.37 2.40
N ARG A 141 -10.73 -18.78 1.54
CA ARG A 141 -10.84 -18.27 0.16
C ARG A 141 -10.96 -16.73 0.10
N ALA A 142 -11.70 -16.14 1.04
CA ALA A 142 -11.95 -14.71 1.07
C ALA A 142 -10.65 -13.90 1.30
N PHE A 143 -9.77 -14.38 2.18
CA PHE A 143 -8.44 -13.79 2.38
C PHE A 143 -7.57 -13.94 1.14
N ARG A 144 -7.46 -15.16 0.59
CA ARG A 144 -6.63 -15.38 -0.61
C ARG A 144 -7.01 -14.48 -1.76
N HIS A 145 -8.30 -14.48 -2.13
CA HIS A 145 -8.77 -13.71 -3.28
C HIS A 145 -8.57 -12.20 -3.10
N THR A 146 -8.87 -11.68 -1.91
CA THR A 146 -8.72 -10.25 -1.61
C THR A 146 -7.25 -9.83 -1.56
N ALA A 147 -6.40 -10.63 -0.91
CA ALA A 147 -4.99 -10.34 -0.77
C ALA A 147 -4.24 -10.43 -2.10
N THR A 148 -4.48 -11.46 -2.91
CA THR A 148 -3.85 -11.57 -4.25
C THR A 148 -4.26 -10.40 -5.14
N LEU A 149 -5.52 -9.95 -5.10
CA LEU A 149 -5.96 -8.76 -5.82
C LEU A 149 -5.24 -7.49 -5.33
N ALA A 150 -5.12 -7.32 -4.01
CA ALA A 150 -4.38 -6.20 -3.42
C ALA A 150 -2.92 -6.19 -3.88
N VAL A 151 -2.25 -7.35 -3.83
CA VAL A 151 -0.85 -7.51 -4.25
C VAL A 151 -0.68 -7.17 -5.73
N MET A 152 -1.57 -7.66 -6.61
CA MET A 152 -1.50 -7.32 -8.03
C MET A 152 -1.62 -5.82 -8.27
N LYS A 153 -2.51 -5.13 -7.54
CA LYS A 153 -2.67 -3.67 -7.64
C LYS A 153 -1.50 -2.91 -7.03
N LEU A 154 -0.97 -3.37 -5.90
CA LEU A 154 0.25 -2.85 -5.27
C LEU A 154 1.44 -2.91 -6.23
N MET A 155 1.68 -4.07 -6.84
CA MET A 155 2.75 -4.26 -7.82
C MET A 155 2.58 -3.38 -9.06
N THR A 156 1.35 -3.27 -9.59
CA THR A 156 1.08 -2.39 -10.73
C THR A 156 1.44 -0.95 -10.40
N ALA A 157 1.02 -0.46 -9.22
CA ALA A 157 1.33 0.90 -8.79
C ALA A 157 2.83 1.12 -8.54
N LEU A 158 3.54 0.12 -7.99
CA LEU A 158 4.99 0.19 -7.81
C LEU A 158 5.75 0.23 -9.15
N VAL A 159 5.27 -0.47 -10.19
CA VAL A 159 5.82 -0.37 -11.54
C VAL A 159 5.64 1.04 -12.12
N ASP A 160 4.49 1.68 -11.90
CA ASP A 160 4.28 3.08 -12.29
C ASP A 160 5.24 4.04 -11.57
N VAL A 161 5.52 3.79 -10.28
CA VAL A 161 6.53 4.56 -9.52
C VAL A 161 7.92 4.31 -10.08
N ALA A 162 8.30 3.06 -10.36
CA ALA A 162 9.58 2.74 -10.99
C ALA A 162 9.76 3.46 -12.34
N LEU A 163 8.70 3.50 -13.17
CA LEU A 163 8.72 4.26 -14.42
C LEU A 163 8.94 5.77 -14.16
N THR A 164 8.26 6.33 -13.16
CA THR A 164 8.41 7.73 -12.78
C THR A 164 9.84 8.04 -12.31
N VAL A 165 10.42 7.19 -11.45
CA VAL A 165 11.82 7.32 -11.00
C VAL A 165 12.79 7.21 -12.18
N SER A 166 12.56 6.28 -13.13
CA SER A 166 13.36 6.13 -14.35
C SER A 166 13.36 7.42 -15.19
N ILE A 167 12.19 8.02 -15.40
CA ILE A 167 12.07 9.30 -16.10
C ILE A 167 12.83 10.42 -15.36
N HIS A 168 12.79 10.42 -14.01
CA HIS A 168 13.53 11.39 -13.21
C HIS A 168 15.06 11.18 -13.28
N LEU A 169 15.54 9.94 -13.37
CA LEU A 169 16.95 9.62 -13.61
C LEU A 169 17.42 10.17 -14.96
N ASP A 170 16.70 9.87 -16.04
CA ASP A 170 17.01 10.36 -17.39
C ASP A 170 17.04 11.89 -17.46
N ASN A 171 16.10 12.54 -16.76
CA ASN A 171 16.05 14.00 -16.67
C ASN A 171 17.23 14.56 -15.88
N THR A 172 17.59 13.95 -14.75
CA THR A 172 18.69 14.38 -13.89
C THR A 172 20.04 14.20 -14.60
N SER A 173 20.23 13.09 -15.31
CA SER A 173 21.42 12.81 -16.12
C SER A 173 21.60 13.85 -17.24
N ARG A 174 20.53 14.14 -18.01
CA ARG A 174 20.56 15.19 -19.04
C ARG A 174 20.87 16.58 -18.46
N GLN A 175 20.30 16.91 -17.30
CA GLN A 175 20.60 18.18 -16.62
C GLN A 175 22.06 18.26 -16.17
N TYR A 176 22.61 17.15 -15.66
CA TYR A 176 24.00 17.06 -15.25
C TYR A 176 24.96 17.27 -16.44
N GLU A 177 24.73 16.59 -17.56
CA GLU A 177 25.54 16.75 -18.76
C GLU A 177 25.50 18.18 -19.31
N ALA A 178 24.30 18.78 -19.38
CA ALA A 178 24.13 20.15 -19.84
C ALA A 178 24.87 21.16 -18.94
N GLU A 179 24.83 20.98 -17.61
CA GLU A 179 25.57 21.83 -16.68
C GLU A 179 27.09 21.61 -16.79
N ARG A 180 27.54 20.36 -17.01
CA ARG A 180 28.95 20.00 -17.17
C ARG A 180 29.55 20.60 -18.44
N GLN A 181 28.79 20.69 -19.52
CA GLN A 181 29.23 21.25 -20.81
C GLN A 181 29.39 22.78 -20.78
N LYS A 182 28.86 23.49 -19.77
CA LYS A 182 29.04 24.94 -19.66
C LYS A 182 30.51 25.32 -19.48
N THR A 183 30.86 26.47 -20.04
CA THR A 183 32.14 27.14 -19.82
C THR A 183 32.39 27.35 -18.33
N ARG A 184 33.66 27.28 -17.92
CA ARG A 184 34.07 27.30 -16.50
C ARG A 184 33.50 28.49 -15.71
N ASP A 185 33.37 29.66 -16.33
CA ASP A 185 32.81 30.87 -15.70
C ASP A 185 31.29 30.83 -15.49
N LYS A 186 30.58 29.95 -16.21
CA LYS A 186 29.13 29.76 -16.14
C LYS A 186 28.71 28.45 -15.48
N ARG A 187 29.68 27.62 -15.08
CA ARG A 187 29.47 26.31 -14.47
C ARG A 187 29.30 26.48 -12.97
N ALA A 188 28.12 26.12 -12.46
CA ALA A 188 27.88 26.10 -11.03
C ALA A 188 28.33 24.75 -10.44
N SER A 189 29.43 24.74 -9.69
CA SER A 189 29.96 23.52 -9.04
C SER A 189 28.93 22.92 -8.08
N ASP A 190 28.30 23.76 -7.26
CA ASP A 190 27.28 23.35 -6.28
C ASP A 190 26.07 22.68 -6.95
N ARG A 191 25.70 23.16 -8.15
CA ARG A 191 24.60 22.56 -8.93
C ARG A 191 24.98 21.19 -9.48
N LEU A 192 26.23 20.99 -9.91
CA LEU A 192 26.70 19.68 -10.36
C LEU A 192 26.70 18.68 -9.21
N GLU A 193 27.15 19.10 -8.03
CA GLU A 193 27.15 18.28 -6.82
C GLU A 193 25.71 17.90 -6.40
N ALA A 194 24.78 18.87 -6.39
CA ALA A 194 23.38 18.59 -6.09
C ALA A 194 22.72 17.64 -7.10
N LEU A 195 23.06 17.74 -8.39
CA LEU A 195 22.56 16.83 -9.43
C LEU A 195 23.15 15.43 -9.28
N LEU A 196 24.41 15.29 -8.87
CA LEU A 196 25.03 13.99 -8.58
C LEU A 196 24.39 13.33 -7.36
N ALA A 197 24.22 14.07 -6.25
CA ALA A 197 23.57 13.57 -5.05
C ALA A 197 22.14 13.10 -5.35
N LYS A 198 21.37 13.90 -6.10
CA LYS A 198 20.02 13.54 -6.52
C LYS A 198 19.99 12.32 -7.44
N HIS A 199 20.97 12.17 -8.34
CA HIS A 199 21.06 10.99 -9.19
C HIS A 199 21.25 9.73 -8.35
N GLN A 200 22.19 9.76 -7.39
CA GLN A 200 22.44 8.65 -6.49
C GLN A 200 21.19 8.30 -5.65
N GLU A 201 20.51 9.29 -5.09
CA GLU A 201 19.25 9.09 -4.35
C GLU A 201 18.18 8.39 -5.22
N LEU A 202 18.03 8.81 -6.47
CA LEU A 202 17.07 8.21 -7.40
C LEU A 202 17.46 6.77 -7.80
N GLU A 203 18.76 6.45 -7.89
CA GLU A 203 19.25 5.09 -8.13
C GLU A 203 18.95 4.18 -6.93
N GLU A 204 19.22 4.64 -5.70
CA GLU A 204 18.88 3.92 -4.47
C GLU A 204 17.36 3.67 -4.36
N ASN A 205 16.55 4.69 -4.64
CA ASN A 205 15.09 4.56 -4.67
C ASN A 205 14.59 3.56 -5.74
N MET A 206 15.22 3.53 -6.91
CA MET A 206 14.90 2.57 -7.96
C MET A 206 15.20 1.13 -7.53
N ASP A 207 16.35 0.92 -6.91
CA ASP A 207 16.76 -0.41 -6.47
C ASP A 207 15.88 -0.91 -5.31
N GLU A 208 15.45 -0.03 -4.41
CA GLU A 208 14.48 -0.37 -3.37
C GLU A 208 13.14 -0.81 -3.98
N ILE A 209 12.60 -0.08 -4.96
CA ILE A 209 11.36 -0.49 -5.64
C ILE A 209 11.52 -1.86 -6.32
N LYS A 210 12.66 -2.10 -6.98
CA LYS A 210 12.93 -3.41 -7.61
C LYS A 210 13.02 -4.53 -6.58
N ASN A 211 13.61 -4.28 -5.41
CA ASN A 211 13.68 -5.25 -4.32
C ASN A 211 12.28 -5.59 -3.82
N ILE A 212 11.45 -4.57 -3.56
CA ILE A 212 10.06 -4.73 -3.14
C ILE A 212 9.27 -5.53 -4.19
N LEU A 213 9.37 -5.18 -5.47
CA LEU A 213 8.69 -5.87 -6.56
C LEU A 213 9.14 -7.33 -6.67
N THR A 214 10.45 -7.59 -6.60
CA THR A 214 11.01 -8.94 -6.72
C THR A 214 10.60 -9.81 -5.53
N TYR A 215 10.70 -9.27 -4.31
CA TYR A 215 10.30 -9.97 -3.10
C TYR A 215 8.80 -10.29 -3.11
N THR A 216 7.97 -9.31 -3.45
CA THR A 216 6.52 -9.49 -3.53
C THR A 216 6.15 -10.54 -4.57
N PHE A 217 6.79 -10.49 -5.75
CA PHE A 217 6.54 -11.46 -6.81
C PHE A 217 6.84 -12.90 -6.35
N LYS A 218 8.04 -13.11 -5.81
CA LYS A 218 8.49 -14.43 -5.31
C LYS A 218 7.65 -14.94 -4.15
N SER A 219 7.12 -14.05 -3.32
CA SER A 219 6.38 -14.43 -2.12
C SER A 219 4.94 -14.82 -2.39
N VAL A 220 4.35 -14.38 -3.51
CA VAL A 220 2.91 -14.55 -3.80
C VAL A 220 2.64 -15.32 -5.09
N PHE A 221 3.55 -15.30 -6.07
CA PHE A 221 3.31 -15.86 -7.40
C PHE A 221 4.28 -16.97 -7.84
N ASP A 222 5.36 -17.22 -7.11
CA ASP A 222 6.27 -18.37 -7.33
C ASP A 222 5.87 -19.56 -6.45
#